data_AF-A0AAU0UYD4-F1
#
_entry.id   AF-A0AAU0UYD4-F1
#
_cell.length_a   1.000
_cell.length_b   1.000
_cell.length_c   1.000
_cell.angle_alpha   90.00
_cell.angle_beta   90.00
_cell.angle_gamma   90.00
#
_symmetry.space_group_name_H-M   'P 1'
#
loop_
_entity.id
_entity.type
_entity.pdbx_description
1 polymer ?
#
loop_
_entity_poly.entity_id
_entity_poly.type
_entity_poly.pdbx_seq_one_letter_code
_entity_poly.pdbx_strand_id
1 'polypeptide(L)' 'MRDWIRNLSDSLVEHLVPRTEAAAAVECWIEEVCGSTMVPMCHHTGFRAVFATQVCSDGTRVYLGKRCANC' A
#
# COMPACT_ATOMS: atom_id res chain seq x y z
N MET A 1 -0.43 -26.54 -24.85
CA MET A 1 0.02 -26.37 -23.45
C MET A 1 -0.02 -24.91 -22.96
N ARG A 2 0.12 -23.90 -23.83
CA ARG A 2 -0.02 -22.47 -23.46
C ARG A 2 -1.47 -22.01 -23.25
N ASP A 3 -2.43 -22.59 -23.95
CA ASP A 3 -3.83 -22.14 -23.89
C ASP A 3 -4.55 -22.56 -22.61
N TRP A 4 -4.14 -23.67 -21.98
CA TRP A 4 -4.70 -24.11 -20.71
C TRP A 4 -4.31 -23.18 -19.55
N ILE A 5 -3.09 -22.62 -19.57
CA ILE A 5 -2.63 -21.67 -18.55
C ILE A 5 -3.40 -20.35 -18.65
N ARG A 6 -3.72 -19.89 -19.87
CA ARG A 6 -4.52 -18.66 -20.07
C ARG A 6 -5.97 -18.81 -19.59
N ASN A 7 -6.60 -19.97 -19.83
CA ASN A 7 -7.96 -20.21 -19.34
C ASN A 7 -8.03 -20.33 -17.81
N LEU A 8 -6.96 -20.79 -17.15
CA LEU A 8 -6.89 -20.83 -15.68
C LEU A 8 -6.78 -19.44 -15.07
N SER A 9 -6.00 -18.53 -15.67
CA SER A 9 -5.88 -17.16 -15.18
C SER A 9 -7.17 -16.38 -15.31
N ASP A 10 -7.88 -16.49 -16.44
CA ASP A 10 -9.11 -15.74 -16.66
C ASP A 10 -10.24 -16.23 -15.74
N SER A 11 -10.35 -17.55 -15.52
CA SER A 11 -11.32 -18.14 -14.59
C SER A 11 -11.05 -17.79 -13.11
N LEU A 12 -9.79 -17.61 -12.71
CA LEU A 12 -9.42 -17.23 -11.34
C LEU A 12 -9.68 -15.74 -11.07
N VAL A 13 -9.41 -14.88 -12.06
CA VAL A 13 -9.68 -13.44 -11.96
C VAL A 13 -11.18 -13.17 -11.86
N GLU A 14 -12.01 -13.96 -12.54
CA GLU A 14 -13.47 -13.79 -12.53
C GLU A 14 -14.13 -14.30 -11.23
N HIS A 15 -13.47 -15.19 -10.47
CA HIS A 15 -13.99 -15.74 -9.21
C HIS A 15 -13.42 -15.07 -7.94
N LEU A 16 -12.34 -14.29 -8.04
CA LEU A 16 -11.72 -13.64 -6.88
C LEU A 16 -12.41 -12.33 -6.47
N VAL A 17 -13.25 -11.74 -7.31
CA VAL A 17 -13.93 -10.48 -6.98
C VAL A 17 -15.38 -10.48 -7.47
N PRO A 18 -16.37 -10.68 -6.59
CA PRO A 18 -17.75 -10.38 -6.88
C PRO A 18 -17.88 -8.90 -7.27
N ARG A 19 -18.27 -8.62 -8.53
CA ARG A 19 -18.48 -7.25 -9.06
C ARG A 19 -19.44 -6.40 -8.22
N THR A 20 -20.29 -7.02 -7.40
CA THR A 20 -21.24 -6.34 -6.51
C THR A 20 -20.61 -5.86 -5.20
N GLU A 21 -19.45 -6.39 -4.81
CA GLU A 21 -18.66 -5.89 -3.66
C GLU A 21 -17.58 -4.89 -4.10
N ALA A 22 -17.11 -4.99 -5.34
CA ALA A 22 -16.17 -4.03 -5.95
C ALA A 22 -16.76 -2.61 -6.15
N ALA A 23 -18.07 -2.42 -6.00
CA ALA A 23 -18.72 -1.12 -6.08
C ALA A 23 -18.74 -0.35 -4.74
N ALA A 24 -18.31 -0.97 -3.62
CA ALA A 24 -18.35 -0.34 -2.29
C ALA A 24 -17.03 -0.44 -1.50
N ALA A 25 -16.05 -1.21 -1.98
CA ALA A 25 -14.73 -1.25 -1.37
C ALA A 25 -13.88 -0.09 -1.91
N VAL A 26 -13.75 0.99 -1.13
CA VAL A 26 -12.67 1.95 -1.36
C VAL A 26 -11.36 1.17 -1.15
N GLU A 27 -10.65 0.86 -2.22
CA GLU A 27 -9.35 0.21 -2.14
C GLU A 27 -8.35 1.14 -1.46
N CYS A 28 -7.75 0.68 -0.36
CA CYS A 28 -6.74 1.43 0.38
C CYS A 28 -5.43 0.64 0.43
N TRP A 29 -4.31 1.33 0.22
CA TRP A 29 -2.96 0.79 0.34
C TRP A 29 -2.12 1.63 1.29
N ILE A 30 -0.99 1.07 1.74
CA ILE A 30 -0.03 1.78 2.59
C ILE A 30 1.09 2.31 1.71
N GLU A 31 1.27 3.63 1.71
CA GLU A 31 2.44 4.28 1.15
C GLU A 31 3.47 4.54 2.25
N GLU A 32 4.68 3.98 2.07
CA GLU A 32 5.83 4.29 2.90
C GLU A 32 6.75 5.27 2.15
N VAL A 33 6.93 6.47 2.69
CA VAL A 33 7.84 7.47 2.14
C VAL A 33 8.99 7.68 3.10
N CYS A 34 10.21 7.62 2.60
CA CYS A 34 11.35 7.99 3.41
C CYS A 34 11.69 9.47 3.29
N GLY A 35 11.93 10.12 4.43
CA GLY A 35 12.26 11.53 4.49
C GLY A 35 13.22 11.84 5.62
N SER A 36 13.92 12.98 5.48
CA SER A 36 14.66 13.58 6.58
C SER A 36 13.75 14.54 7.34
N THR A 37 13.69 14.37 8.65
CA THR A 37 12.83 15.16 9.54
C THR A 37 13.45 15.22 10.92
N MET A 38 13.37 16.36 11.61
CA MET A 38 13.90 16.50 12.97
C MET A 38 13.06 15.73 14.00
N VAL A 39 13.08 14.41 13.92
CA VAL A 39 12.47 13.51 14.89
C VAL A 39 13.56 13.15 15.89
N PRO A 40 13.52 13.64 17.14
CA PRO A 40 14.60 13.46 18.10
C PRO A 40 14.97 11.99 18.35
N MET A 41 13.96 11.10 18.30
CA MET A 41 14.17 9.66 18.47
C MET A 41 14.98 9.01 17.31
N CYS A 42 15.11 9.70 16.16
CA CYS A 42 15.83 9.24 14.97
C CYS A 42 17.21 9.91 14.80
N HIS A 43 17.76 10.55 15.83
CA HIS A 43 19.07 11.21 15.72
C HIS A 43 20.20 10.23 15.33
N HIS A 44 20.14 8.98 15.78
CA HIS A 44 21.09 7.93 15.40
C HIS A 44 21.04 7.56 13.91
N THR A 45 19.89 7.75 13.24
CA THR A 45 19.70 7.49 11.80
C THR A 45 19.85 8.78 10.98
N GLY A 46 20.57 9.78 11.50
CA GLY A 46 20.74 11.06 10.83
C GLY A 46 19.41 11.78 10.59
N PHE A 47 18.46 11.63 11.52
CA PHE A 47 17.12 12.20 11.43
C PHE A 47 16.30 11.69 10.23
N ARG A 48 16.62 10.50 9.72
CA ARG A 48 15.84 9.82 8.68
C ARG A 48 14.76 8.96 9.29
N ALA A 49 13.54 9.07 8.73
CA ALA A 49 12.39 8.30 9.11
C ALA A 49 11.58 7.88 7.87
N VAL A 50 10.98 6.70 7.96
CA VAL A 50 9.92 6.27 7.05
C VAL A 50 8.59 6.69 7.65
N PHE A 51 7.76 7.35 6.86
CA PHE A 51 6.40 7.75 7.18
C PHE A 51 5.43 6.83 6.45
N ALA A 52 4.52 6.23 7.19
CA ALA A 52 3.46 5.39 6.64
C ALA A 52 2.16 6.18 6.58
N THR A 53 1.56 6.24 5.40
CA THR A 53 0.24 6.85 5.18
C THR A 53 -0.64 5.81 4.49
N GLN A 54 -1.85 5.59 5.00
CA GLN A 54 -2.88 4.88 4.26
C GLN A 54 -3.47 5.82 3.23
N VAL A 55 -3.41 5.43 1.97
CA VAL A 55 -4.01 6.16 0.86
C VAL A 55 -5.10 5.28 0.27
N CYS A 56 -6.27 5.88 0.11
CA CYS A 56 -7.43 5.23 -0.45
C CYS A 56 -7.71 5.76 -1.86
N SER A 57 -8.35 4.95 -2.69
CA SER A 57 -8.67 5.29 -4.08
C SER A 57 -9.61 6.50 -4.23
N ASP A 58 -10.34 6.85 -3.18
CA ASP A 58 -11.16 8.05 -3.07
C ASP A 58 -10.35 9.34 -2.75
N GLY A 59 -9.03 9.22 -2.61
CA GLY A 59 -8.11 10.31 -2.29
C GLY A 59 -8.01 10.61 -0.80
N THR A 60 -8.68 9.87 0.07
CA THR A 60 -8.48 10.00 1.52
C THR A 60 -7.07 9.53 1.90
N ARG A 61 -6.43 10.29 2.80
CA ARG A 61 -5.07 10.02 3.29
C ARG A 61 -5.06 10.08 4.80
N VAL A 62 -4.68 8.97 5.43
CA VAL A 62 -4.59 8.86 6.89
C VAL A 62 -3.16 8.57 7.29
N TYR A 63 -2.58 9.45 8.10
CA TYR A 63 -1.26 9.23 8.65
C TYR A 63 -1.30 8.09 9.67
N LEU A 64 -0.55 7.02 9.44
CA LEU A 64 -0.50 5.86 10.33
C LEU A 64 0.62 5.98 11.36
N GLY A 65 1.74 6.57 10.97
CA GLY A 65 2.88 6.70 11.86
C GLY A 65 4.20 6.89 11.13
N LYS A 66 5.27 6.84 11.93
CA LYS A 66 6.65 6.91 11.44
C LYS A 66 7.54 5.97 12.23
N ARG A 67 8.62 5.52 11.59
CA ARG A 67 9.69 4.74 12.22
C ARG A 67 11.05 5.26 11.76
N CYS A 68 12.03 5.26 12.66
CA CYS A 68 13.40 5.61 12.29
C CYS A 68 13.95 4.53 11.36
N ALA A 69 14.54 4.96 10.25
CA ALA A 69 15.11 4.06 9.27
C ALA A 69 16.19 4.80 8.47
N ASN A 70 17.27 4.08 8.16
CA ASN A 70 18.22 4.51 7.15
C ASN A 70 17.73 3.97 5.79
N CYS A 71 16.83 4.72 5.17
CA CYS A 71 16.94 4.91 3.73
C CYS A 71 18.09 5.91 3.47
#